data_AF-A0AA43J8G1-F1
#
_entry.id   AF-A0AA43J8G1-F1
#
_cell.length_a   1.000
_cell.length_b   1.000
_cell.length_c   1.000
_cell.angle_alpha   90.00
_cell.angle_beta   90.00
_cell.angle_gamma   90.00
#
_symmetry.space_group_name_H-M   'P 1'
#
loop_
_entity.id
_entity.type
_entity.pdbx_description
1 polymer ?
#
loop_
_entity_poly.entity_id
_entity_poly.type
_entity_poly.pdbx_seq_one_letter_code
_entity_poly.pdbx_strand_id
1 'polypeptide(L)' 'MSKKVKFEYGQTVSVVQAAPTTHRREHYGSVCGIRQVDGHNFYLVEFSDGLAEEFSEEFLASGE' A
#
# COMPACT_ATOMS: atom_id res chain seq x y z
N MET A 1 13.67 19.38 2.84
CA MET A 1 12.37 19.06 3.47
C MET A 1 12.05 17.62 3.14
N SER A 2 12.23 16.69 4.09
CA SER A 2 11.90 15.28 3.86
C SER A 2 10.38 15.13 3.79
N LYS A 3 9.83 14.80 2.62
CA LYS A 3 8.40 14.49 2.48
C LYS A 3 8.10 13.30 3.39
N LYS A 4 7.20 13.47 4.36
CA LYS A 4 6.68 12.37 5.18
C LYS A 4 5.95 11.38 4.26
N VAL A 5 6.25 10.09 4.41
CA VAL A 5 5.45 9.01 3.83
C VAL A 5 4.10 8.96 4.53
N LYS A 6 3.03 8.61 3.81
CA LYS A 6 1.66 8.56 4.34
C LYS A 6 1.43 7.30 5.18
N PHE A 7 2.08 6.20 4.82
CA PHE A 7 2.00 4.93 5.54
C PHE A 7 3.39 4.47 5.98
N GLU A 8 3.46 3.84 7.15
CA GLU A 8 4.70 3.35 7.73
C GLU A 8 4.88 1.84 7.56
N TYR A 9 6.13 1.37 7.64
CA TYR A 9 6.42 -0.06 7.61
C TYR A 9 5.72 -0.76 8.79
N GLY A 10 5.05 -1.87 8.51
CA GLY A 10 4.24 -2.62 9.48
C GLY A 10 2.84 -2.05 9.70
N GLN A 11 2.49 -0.92 9.09
CA GLN A 11 1.14 -0.36 9.20
C GLN A 11 0.13 -1.21 8.42
N THR A 12 -1.01 -1.50 9.03
CA THR A 12 -2.16 -2.09 8.36
C THR A 12 -2.85 -1.06 7.46
N VAL A 13 -3.07 -1.44 6.21
CA VAL A 13 -3.74 -0.63 5.20
C VAL A 13 -4.82 -1.45 4.49
N SER A 14 -5.84 -0.77 3.98
CA SER A 14 -6.88 -1.36 3.13
C SER A 14 -6.74 -0.86 1.70
N VAL A 15 -6.98 -1.74 0.73
CA VAL A 15 -6.99 -1.39 -0.69
C VAL A 15 -8.39 -0.87 -1.07
N VAL A 16 -8.52 0.45 -1.20
CA VAL A 16 -9.82 1.11 -1.43
C VAL A 16 -10.22 1.15 -2.90
N GLN A 17 -9.26 1.09 -3.80
CA GLN A 17 -9.49 1.05 -5.23
C GLN A 17 -8.48 0.11 -5.88
N ALA A 18 -9.00 -0.98 -6.43
CA ALA A 18 -8.19 -1.84 -7.26
C ALA A 18 -7.73 -1.06 -8.49
N ALA A 19 -6.41 -0.98 -8.70
CA ALA A 19 -5.90 -0.81 -10.06
C ALA A 19 -6.56 -1.88 -10.96
N PRO A 20 -6.76 -1.63 -12.26
CA PRO A 20 -7.46 -2.57 -13.15
C PRO A 20 -6.85 -3.98 -13.17
N THR A 21 -5.63 -4.16 -12.66
CA THR A 21 -4.88 -5.41 -12.56
C THR A 21 -5.01 -6.14 -11.22
N THR A 22 -5.61 -5.54 -10.19
CA THR A 22 -5.60 -6.09 -8.83
C THR A 22 -7.00 -6.57 -8.41
N HIS A 23 -7.14 -7.83 -8.04
CA HIS A 23 -8.40 -8.39 -7.54
C HIS A 23 -8.63 -8.13 -6.03
N ARG A 24 -7.78 -7.34 -5.36
CA ARG A 24 -7.74 -7.18 -3.88
C ARG A 24 -8.56 -6.01 -3.33
N ARG A 25 -9.56 -5.51 -4.08
CA ARG A 25 -10.41 -4.42 -3.59
C ARG A 25 -11.08 -4.83 -2.26
N GLU A 26 -11.02 -3.97 -1.25
CA GLU A 26 -11.55 -4.21 0.11
C GLU A 26 -10.76 -5.23 0.96
N HIS A 27 -9.54 -5.60 0.55
CA HIS A 27 -8.64 -6.42 1.37
C HIS A 27 -7.72 -5.57 2.25
N TYR A 28 -7.44 -6.08 3.45
CA TYR A 28 -6.46 -5.53 4.38
C TYR A 28 -5.13 -6.25 4.24
N GLY A 29 -4.03 -5.50 4.30
CA GLY A 29 -2.67 -6.04 4.34
C GLY A 29 -1.75 -5.14 5.14
N SER A 30 -0.51 -5.58 5.34
CA SER A 30 0.51 -4.83 6.08
C SER A 30 1.56 -4.28 5.13
N VAL A 31 1.94 -3.01 5.31
CA VAL A 31 3.02 -2.40 4.52
C VAL A 31 4.34 -3.09 4.87
N CYS A 32 4.94 -3.79 3.90
CA CYS A 32 6.21 -4.50 4.04
C CYS A 32 7.32 -3.90 3.17
N GLY A 33 7.05 -2.79 2.49
CA GLY A 33 8.03 -2.06 1.70
C GLY A 33 7.52 -0.69 1.26
N ILE A 34 8.43 0.27 1.09
CA ILE A 34 8.12 1.62 0.64
C ILE A 34 9.15 2.02 -0.40
N ARG A 35 8.68 2.45 -1.57
CA ARG A 35 9.50 2.88 -2.69
C ARG A 35 9.03 4.25 -3.18
N GLN A 36 9.98 5.11 -3.54
CA GLN A 36 9.67 6.41 -4.11
C GLN A 36 10.20 6.51 -5.55
N VAL A 37 9.34 6.89 -6.49
CA VAL A 37 9.67 7.08 -7.92
C VAL A 37 9.06 8.39 -8.38
N ASP A 38 9.89 9.30 -8.91
CA ASP A 38 9.45 10.62 -9.42
C ASP A 38 8.59 11.43 -8.43
N GLY A 39 8.81 11.25 -7.13
CA GLY A 39 8.07 11.92 -6.07
C GLY A 39 6.73 11.28 -5.68
N HIS A 40 6.37 10.16 -6.31
CA HIS A 40 5.25 9.29 -5.95
C HIS A 40 5.71 8.17 -5.01
N ASN A 41 4.93 7.90 -3.97
CA ASN A 41 5.18 6.80 -3.04
C ASN A 41 4.38 5.57 -3.49
N PHE A 42 5.08 4.44 -3.56
CA PHE A 42 4.57 3.11 -3.80
C PHE A 42 4.81 2.26 -2.56
N TYR A 43 3.80 1.51 -2.16
CA TYR A 43 3.80 0.72 -0.94
C TYR A 43 3.62 -0.73 -1.33
N LEU A 44 4.54 -1.58 -0.87
CA LEU A 44 4.41 -3.02 -0.98
C LEU A 44 3.56 -3.50 0.20
N VAL A 45 2.44 -4.14 -0.08
CA VAL A 45 1.46 -4.59 0.91
C VAL A 45 1.40 -6.10 0.89
N GLU A 46 1.75 -6.74 2.02
CA GLU A 46 1.64 -8.17 2.24
C GLU A 46 0.25 -8.53 2.78
N PHE A 47 -0.41 -9.49 2.14
CA PHE A 47 -1.72 -9.99 2.52
C PHE A 47 -1.63 -11.29 3.31
N SER A 48 -2.76 -11.73 3.87
CA SER A 48 -2.84 -12.94 4.71
C SER A 48 -2.50 -14.26 3.99
N ASP A 49 -2.47 -14.27 2.67
CA ASP A 49 -2.02 -15.40 1.86
C ASP A 49 -0.50 -15.41 1.62
N GLY A 50 0.23 -14.46 2.21
CA GLY A 50 1.68 -14.33 2.09
C GLY A 50 2.14 -13.74 0.76
N LEU A 51 1.22 -13.26 -0.10
CA LEU A 51 1.57 -12.54 -1.31
C LEU A 51 1.68 -11.05 -1.01
N ALA A 52 2.65 -10.41 -1.65
CA ALA A 52 2.86 -8.96 -1.57
C ALA A 52 2.66 -8.31 -2.94
N GLU A 53 1.88 -7.23 -2.97
CA GLU A 53 1.61 -6.46 -4.19
C GLU A 53 1.94 -4.97 -3.98
N GLU A 54 2.38 -4.30 -5.04
CA GLU A 54 2.74 -2.87 -5.00
C GLU A 54 1.53 -1.99 -5.33
N PHE A 55 1.27 -0.99 -4.50
CA PHE A 55 0.18 -0.03 -4.68
C PHE A 55 0.68 1.40 -4.58
N SER A 56 0.18 2.27 -5.44
CA SER A 56 0.31 3.71 -5.26
C SER A 56 -0.43 4.18 -4.01
N GLU A 57 0.06 5.26 -3.39
CA GLU A 57 -0.54 5.88 -2.20
C GLU A 57 -2.05 6.17 -2.30
N GLU A 58 -2.54 6.48 -3.50
CA GLU A 58 -3.95 6.80 -3.78
C GLU A 58 -4.89 5.58 -3.70
N PHE A 59 -4.36 4.37 -3.83
CA PHE A 59 -5.14 3.13 -3.77
C PHE A 59 -5.25 2.55 -2.36
N LEU A 60 -4.61 3.18 -1.38
CA LEU A 60 -4.54 2.72 0.00
C LEU A 60 -5.21 3.69 0.98
N ALA A 61 -5.88 3.13 1.97
CA ALA A 61 -6.34 3.84 3.16
C ALA A 61 -5.77 3.18 4.43
N SER A 62 -5.68 3.93 5.52
CA SER A 62 -5.32 3.37 6.82
C SER A 62 -6.40 2.38 7.26
N GLY A 63 -6.01 1.15 7.58
CA GLY A 63 -6.88 0.22 8.27
C GLY A 63 -6.87 0.56 9.75
N GLU A 64 -7.99 1.07 10.27
CA GLU A 64 -8.22 1.22 11.72
C GLU A 64 -8.59 -0.13 12.35
#